data_AF-A0A3B5LL32-F1
#
_entry.id   AF-A0A3B5LL32-F1
#
_cell.length_a   1.000
_cell.length_b   1.000
_cell.length_c   1.000
_cell.angle_alpha   90.00
_cell.angle_beta   90.00
_cell.angle_gamma   90.00
#
_symmetry.space_group_name_H-M   'P 1'
#
loop_
_entity.id
_entity.type
_entity.pdbx_description
1 polymer ?
#
loop_
_entity_poly.entity_id
_entity_poly.type
_entity_poly.pdbx_seq_one_letter_code
_entity_poly.pdbx_strand_id
1 'polypeptide(L)' 'IDSFEMSRIWLKKSSRLKIDPEKFKIIVGIVNESHHWMLVVIYPLEKRTVFLNSLGESQKDVKRCLEVTR' A
#
# COMPACT_ATOMS: atom_id res chain seq x y z
N ILE A 1 -0.50 9.04 3.31
CA ILE A 1 0.81 9.10 2.61
C ILE A 1 0.55 9.58 1.19
N ASP A 2 1.41 10.45 0.64
CA ASP A 2 1.30 10.85 -0.76
C ASP A 2 1.54 9.68 -1.72
N SER A 3 1.26 9.91 -3.00
CA SER A 3 1.31 8.83 -3.98
C SER A 3 2.71 8.34 -4.33
N PHE A 4 3.73 9.19 -4.19
CA PHE A 4 5.10 8.82 -4.51
C PHE A 4 5.68 7.88 -3.45
N GLU A 5 5.54 8.24 -2.17
CA GLU A 5 6.00 7.40 -1.07
C GLU A 5 5.15 6.13 -0.92
N MET A 6 3.83 6.22 -1.12
CA MET A 6 2.98 5.03 -1.07
C MET A 6 3.31 4.06 -2.21
N SER A 7 3.62 4.56 -3.41
CA SER A 7 4.08 3.70 -4.52
C SER A 7 5.42 3.03 -4.20
N ARG A 8 6.32 3.67 -3.46
CA ARG A 8 7.56 3.03 -3.00
C ARG A 8 7.28 1.89 -2.03
N ILE A 9 6.42 2.13 -1.03
CA ILE A 9 5.99 1.10 -0.07
C ILE A 9 5.34 -0.07 -0.82
N TRP A 10 4.38 0.22 -1.71
CA TRP A 10 3.67 -0.77 -2.51
C TRP A 10 4.61 -1.63 -3.37
N LEU A 11 5.64 -1.01 -3.95
CA LEU A 11 6.65 -1.68 -4.77
C LEU A 11 7.81 -2.27 -3.95
N LYS A 12 7.72 -2.32 -2.61
CA LYS A 12 8.80 -2.75 -1.70
C LYS A 12 10.14 -2.04 -1.92
N LYS A 13 10.08 -0.79 -2.37
CA LYS A 13 11.25 0.09 -2.42
C LYS A 13 11.42 0.75 -1.06
N SER A 14 12.67 1.07 -0.72
CA SER A 14 12.96 1.86 0.47
C SER A 14 12.17 3.18 0.43
N SER A 15 11.27 3.33 1.40
CA SER A 15 10.57 4.59 1.65
C SER A 15 11.49 5.51 2.43
N ARG A 16 11.39 6.81 2.15
CA ARG A 16 12.13 7.85 2.88
C ARG A 16 11.36 8.38 4.09
N LEU A 17 10.16 7.85 4.33
CA LEU A 17 9.34 8.23 5.46
C LEU A 17 10.00 7.78 6.75
N LYS A 18 10.34 8.76 7.60
CA LYS A 18 10.79 8.52 8.98
C LYS A 18 9.56 8.42 9.89
N ILE A 19 8.71 7.43 9.62
CA ILE A 19 7.54 7.13 10.44
C ILE A 19 7.69 5.74 11.05
N ASP A 20 7.19 5.60 12.27
CA ASP A 20 6.97 4.30 12.89
C ASP A 20 5.54 3.86 12.53
N PRO A 21 5.35 2.85 11.67
CA PRO A 21 4.03 2.42 11.22
C PRO A 21 3.14 1.95 12.37
N GLU A 22 3.72 1.39 13.44
CA GLU A 22 2.95 0.83 14.57
C GLU A 22 2.29 1.91 15.43
N LYS A 23 2.73 3.18 15.30
CA LYS A 23 2.08 4.32 15.96
C LYS A 23 0.76 4.73 15.32
N PHE A 24 0.44 4.19 14.15
CA PHE A 24 -0.76 4.52 13.40
C PHE A 24 -1.74 3.34 13.40
N LYS A 25 -3.00 3.61 13.73
CA LYS A 25 -4.07 2.60 13.61
C LYS A 25 -4.28 2.17 12.16
N ILE A 26 -4.23 3.14 11.25
CA ILE A 26 -4.44 2.95 9.81
C ILE A 26 -3.48 3.87 9.07
N ILE A 27 -2.87 3.35 8.02
CA ILE A 27 -2.08 4.13 7.07
C ILE A 27 -2.79 4.04 5.72
N VAL A 28 -3.21 5.19 5.20
CA VAL A 28 -3.89 5.29 3.90
C VAL A 28 -2.97 5.98 2.90
N GLY A 29 -2.94 5.46 1.68
CA GLY A 29 -2.27 6.12 0.57
C GLY A 29 -2.75 5.63 -0.77
N ILE A 30 -2.40 6.40 -1.79
CA ILE A 30 -2.83 6.20 -3.17
C ILE A 30 -1.63 5.72 -3.99
N VAL A 31 -1.81 4.74 -4.86
CA VAL A 31 -0.77 4.28 -5.78
C VAL A 31 -1.18 4.66 -7.19
N ASN A 32 -0.21 5.11 -7.99
CA ASN A 32 -0.39 5.26 -9.43
C ASN A 32 0.49 4.26 -10.15
N GLU A 33 -0.10 3.29 -10.84
CA GLU A 33 0.61 2.37 -11.74
C GLU A 33 -0.04 2.48 -13.12
N SER A 34 0.74 2.79 -14.15
CA SER A 34 0.26 2.91 -15.54
C SER A 34 -0.93 3.87 -15.72
N HIS A 35 -0.88 5.05 -15.10
CA HIS A 35 -1.96 6.06 -15.12
C HIS A 35 -3.26 5.65 -14.41
N HIS A 36 -3.26 4.53 -13.71
CA HIS A 36 -4.40 4.06 -12.93
C HIS A 36 -4.19 4.31 -11.44
N TRP A 37 -5.17 4.93 -10.79
CA TRP A 37 -5.14 5.27 -9.37
C TRP A 37 -5.82 4.17 -8.55
N MET A 38 -5.12 3.70 -7.51
CA MET A 38 -5.57 2.63 -6.64
C MET A 38 -5.37 3.03 -5.17
N LEU A 39 -6.24 2.55 -4.29
CA LEU A 39 -6.17 2.87 -2.86
C LEU A 39 -5.55 1.70 -2.09
N VAL A 40 -4.57 2.01 -1.23
CA VAL A 40 -3.93 1.07 -0.32
C VAL A 40 -4.22 1.51 1.11
N VAL A 41 -4.80 0.61 1.90
CA VAL A 41 -5.10 0.81 3.31
C VAL A 41 -4.35 -0.25 4.11
N ILE A 42 -3.41 0.18 4.94
CA ILE A 42 -2.60 -0.70 5.78
C ILE A 42 -3.11 -0.58 7.22
N TYR A 43 -3.32 -1.71 7.86
CA TYR A 43 -3.61 -1.86 9.29
C TYR A 43 -2.38 -2.49 9.95
N PRO A 44 -1.41 -1.66 10.42
CA PRO A 44 -0.10 -2.16 10.85
C PRO A 44 -0.18 -3.17 11.99
N LEU A 45 -1.01 -2.88 12.99
CA LEU A 45 -1.18 -3.73 14.18
C LEU A 45 -1.86 -5.07 13.87
N GLU A 46 -2.67 -5.13 12.83
CA GLU A 46 -3.38 -6.34 12.41
C GLU A 46 -2.57 -7.18 11.43
N LYS A 47 -1.44 -6.66 10.94
CA LYS A 47 -0.71 -7.21 9.79
C LYS A 47 -1.70 -7.53 8.68
N ARG A 48 -2.45 -6.51 8.26
CA ARG A 48 -3.43 -6.59 7.18
C ARG A 48 -3.30 -5.39 6.25
N THR A 49 -3.37 -5.66 4.95
CA THR A 49 -3.53 -4.63 3.92
C THR A 49 -4.82 -4.88 3.16
N VAL A 50 -5.53 -3.81 2.84
CA VAL A 50 -6.66 -3.78 1.92
C VAL A 50 -6.23 -2.98 0.70
N PHE A 51 -6.41 -3.56 -0.47
CA PHE A 51 -6.11 -2.94 -1.74
C PHE A 51 -7.41 -2.80 -2.52
N LEU A 52 -7.67 -1.62 -3.07
CA LEU A 52 -8.89 -1.32 -3.82
C LEU A 52 -8.52 -0.86 -5.21
N ASN A 53 -8.91 -1.67 -6.20
CA ASN A 53 -8.74 -1.41 -7.62
C ASN A 53 -10.11 -1.37 -8.29
N SER A 54 -10.50 -0.21 -8.80
CA SER A 54 -11.81 -0.01 -9.45
C SER A 54 -11.95 -0.71 -10.81
N LEU A 55 -10.84 -1.18 -11.40
CA LEU A 55 -10.85 -1.94 -12.66
C LEU A 55 -10.84 -3.46 -12.43
N GLY A 56 -10.97 -3.90 -11.17
CA GLY A 56 -10.86 -5.31 -10.79
C GLY A 56 -9.45 -5.70 -10.37
N GLU A 57 -9.34 -6.74 -9.57
CA GLU A 57 -8.08 -7.21 -8.99
C GLU A 57 -7.42 -8.25 -9.89
N SER A 58 -6.11 -8.11 -10.13
CA SER A 58 -5.31 -9.16 -10.74
C SER A 58 -4.67 -10.06 -9.69
N GLN A 59 -4.26 -11.28 -10.07
CA GLN A 59 -3.48 -12.15 -9.16
C GLN A 59 -2.16 -11.50 -8.69
N LYS A 60 -1.56 -10.64 -9.52
CA LYS A 60 -0.38 -9.86 -9.18
C LYS A 60 -0.67 -8.91 -8.01
N ASP A 61 -1.83 -8.26 -8.03
CA ASP A 61 -2.24 -7.31 -7.00
C ASP A 61 -2.50 -8.00 -5.66
N VAL A 62 -3.19 -9.14 -5.68
CA VAL A 62 -3.45 -9.97 -4.50
C VAL A 62 -2.13 -10.44 -3.87
N LYS A 63 -1.21 -10.96 -4.68
CA LYS A 63 0.12 -11.38 -4.22
C LYS A 63 0.87 -10.22 -3.59
N ARG A 64 0.85 -9.04 -4.22
CA ARG A 64 1.52 -7.84 -3.70
C ARG A 64 0.91 -7.34 -2.40
N CYS A 65 -0.42 -7.40 -2.26
CA CYS A 65 -1.12 -7.06 -1.04
C CYS A 65 -0.64 -7.92 0.16
N LEU A 66 -0.50 -9.24 -0.04
CA LEU A 66 0.05 -10.15 0.96
C LEU A 66 1.50 -9.84 1.31
N GLU A 67 2.29 -9.41 0.33
CA GLU A 67 3.70 -9.07 0.50
C GLU A 67 3.91 -7.75 1.26
N VAL A 68 3.12 -6.71 1.00
CA VAL A 68 3.19 -5.40 1.69
C VAL A 68 2.77 -5.51 3.16
N THR A 69 1.92 -6.49 3.45
CA THR A 69 1.43 -6.79 4.79
C THR A 69 2.46 -7.45 5.71
N ARG A 70 3.48 -8.12 5.13
CA ARG A 70 4.51 -8.91 5.83
C ARG A 70 5.83 -8.16 5.93
#